data_AF-A0AAX6F632-F1
#
_entry.id   AF-A0AAX6F632-F1
#
_cell.length_a   1.000
_cell.length_b   1.000
_cell.length_c   1.000
_cell.angle_alpha   90.00
_cell.angle_beta   90.00
_cell.angle_gamma   90.00
#
_symmetry.space_group_name_H-M   'P 1'
#
loop_
_entity.id
_entity.type
_entity.pdbx_description
1 polymer ?
#
loop_
_entity_poly.entity_id
_entity_poly.type
_entity_poly.pdbx_seq_one_letter_code
_entity_poly.pdbx_strand_id
1 'polypeptide(L)'
;MKACHPDLSGDDPETTNFCMFINEVYAVLSDPVQRMVYDEIHGYSLTAINPFFDDTAPRDHAFVDEFSCIGCKNCANVAPDVFQIEEDFGRARVCSQSGNPALIQEAIDTCPVDCIHWTSAAQISLLEDEMRRVERINVGLMLAGMGASSDVFRMACSRWEKRQSKVMEKVRVKMAKQKGSDQTDSWSDLWGKPKDYQNTDEEAKERAKRAAAAARRWREYSRRGADRPPTLKLPEALSSKDK
;
A
#
# COMPACT_ATOMS: atom_id res chain seq x y z
N MET A 1 16.94 12.61 -5.47
CA MET A 1 17.62 12.01 -4.30
C MET A 1 18.63 12.95 -3.60
N LYS A 2 19.12 14.03 -4.22
CA LYS A 2 20.05 14.98 -3.57
C LYS A 2 19.40 16.01 -2.61
N ALA A 3 18.07 16.14 -2.61
CA ALA A 3 17.37 17.16 -1.81
C ALA A 3 17.09 16.76 -0.35
N CYS A 4 17.44 15.53 0.04
CA CYS A 4 17.12 14.97 1.35
C CYS A 4 18.40 14.56 2.11
N HIS A 5 19.57 14.99 1.65
CA HIS A 5 20.81 14.71 2.37
C HIS A 5 20.87 15.60 3.61
N PRO A 6 21.10 15.05 4.83
CA PRO A 6 21.12 15.84 6.07
C PRO A 6 22.03 17.07 5.99
N ASP A 7 23.18 16.93 5.33
CA ASP A 7 24.15 18.02 5.13
C ASP A 7 23.65 19.17 4.22
N LEU A 8 22.54 19.00 3.50
CA LEU A 8 21.97 20.01 2.59
C LEU A 8 20.64 20.59 3.08
N SER A 9 19.88 19.88 3.93
CA SER A 9 18.56 20.29 4.40
C SER A 9 18.55 20.99 5.76
N GLY A 10 19.64 20.89 6.53
CA GLY A 10 19.64 21.33 7.93
C GLY A 10 18.66 20.53 8.81
N ASP A 11 18.39 21.03 10.02
CA ASP A 11 17.47 20.42 11.02
C ASP A 11 15.98 20.66 10.70
N ASP A 12 15.60 20.65 9.41
CA ASP A 12 14.20 20.78 9.02
C ASP A 12 13.40 19.53 9.48
N PRO A 13 12.35 19.70 10.31
CA PRO A 13 11.58 18.57 10.85
C PRO A 13 10.89 17.74 9.77
N GLU A 14 10.44 18.35 8.66
CA GLU A 14 9.79 17.63 7.56
C GLU A 14 10.78 16.73 6.81
N THR A 15 11.97 17.25 6.51
CA THR A 15 13.02 16.49 5.84
C THR A 15 13.55 15.36 6.72
N THR A 16 13.69 15.61 8.03
CA THR A 16 14.08 14.58 9.01
C THR A 16 13.05 13.44 9.07
N ASN A 17 11.76 13.79 9.14
CA ASN A 17 10.67 12.82 9.14
C ASN A 17 10.63 11.99 7.84
N PHE A 18 10.90 12.61 6.68
CA PHE A 18 11.01 11.89 5.42
C PHE A 18 12.18 10.90 5.42
N CYS A 19 13.36 11.31 5.87
CA CYS A 19 14.52 10.43 5.93
C CYS A 19 14.32 9.26 6.89
N MET A 20 13.69 9.50 8.05
CA MET A 20 13.28 8.43 8.96
C MET A 20 12.32 7.45 8.25
N PHE A 21 11.29 7.96 7.58
CA PHE A 21 10.35 7.14 6.82
C PHE A 21 11.04 6.30 5.73
N ILE A 22 11.96 6.89 4.96
CA ILE A 22 12.71 6.16 3.92
C ILE A 22 13.57 5.06 4.54
N ASN A 23 14.22 5.32 5.66
CA ASN A 23 15.00 4.31 6.37
C ASN A 23 14.12 3.16 6.89
N GLU A 24 12.91 3.46 7.38
CA GLU A 24 11.94 2.42 7.75
C GLU A 24 11.54 1.56 6.55
N VAL A 25 11.20 2.19 5.41
CA VAL A 25 10.87 1.46 4.17
C VAL A 25 12.04 0.63 3.70
N TYR A 26 13.26 1.19 3.73
CA TYR A 26 14.47 0.48 3.35
C TYR A 26 14.72 -0.71 4.27
N ALA A 27 14.57 -0.57 5.58
CA ALA A 27 14.72 -1.70 6.51
C ALA A 27 13.72 -2.83 6.22
N VAL A 28 12.49 -2.49 5.81
CA VAL A 28 11.48 -3.49 5.42
C VAL A 28 11.80 -4.13 4.07
N LEU A 29 12.16 -3.34 3.06
CA LEU A 29 12.31 -3.83 1.68
C LEU A 29 13.72 -4.33 1.32
N SER A 30 14.72 -4.07 2.18
CA SER A 30 16.10 -4.57 2.01
C SER A 30 16.24 -6.04 2.42
N ASP A 31 15.38 -6.54 3.32
CA ASP A 31 15.28 -7.97 3.63
C ASP A 31 14.77 -8.72 2.38
N PRO A 32 15.58 -9.64 1.81
CA PRO A 32 15.18 -10.41 0.63
C PRO A 32 13.88 -11.21 0.84
N VAL A 33 13.63 -11.73 2.04
CA VAL A 33 12.45 -12.56 2.33
C VAL A 33 11.20 -11.69 2.43
N GLN A 34 11.27 -10.59 3.17
CA GLN A 34 10.19 -9.59 3.21
C GLN A 34 9.90 -9.01 1.83
N ARG A 35 10.94 -8.81 1.00
CA ARG A 35 10.80 -8.36 -0.38
C ARG A 35 10.05 -9.38 -1.24
N MET A 36 10.35 -10.67 -1.11
CA MET A 36 9.63 -11.72 -1.83
C MET A 36 8.15 -11.74 -1.46
N VAL A 37 7.81 -11.65 -0.16
CA VAL A 37 6.41 -11.58 0.30
C VAL A 37 5.71 -10.34 -0.26
N TYR A 38 6.38 -9.19 -0.26
CA TYR A 38 5.85 -7.98 -0.89
C TYR A 38 5.58 -8.18 -2.38
N ASP A 39 6.54 -8.76 -3.12
CA ASP A 39 6.42 -9.00 -4.55
C ASP A 39 5.32 -10.03 -4.89
N GLU A 40 5.08 -11.01 -4.02
CA GLU A 40 3.95 -11.92 -4.12
C GLU A 40 2.62 -11.20 -3.90
N ILE A 41 2.44 -10.51 -2.77
CA ILE A 41 1.20 -9.77 -2.46
C ILE A 41 0.85 -8.76 -3.56
N HIS A 42 1.84 -8.03 -4.09
CA HIS A 42 1.61 -6.94 -5.03
C HIS A 42 1.55 -7.37 -6.50
N GLY A 43 1.72 -8.66 -6.77
CA GLY A 43 1.64 -9.20 -8.12
C GLY A 43 2.87 -8.86 -8.98
N TYR A 44 4.05 -8.86 -8.37
CA TYR A 44 5.35 -8.76 -9.05
C TYR A 44 6.03 -10.12 -9.24
N SER A 45 5.69 -11.12 -8.43
CA SER A 45 6.13 -12.51 -8.61
C SER A 45 5.33 -13.23 -9.69
N LEU A 46 5.96 -14.12 -10.47
CA LEU A 46 5.32 -14.88 -11.53
C LEU A 46 4.27 -15.87 -11.04
N THR A 47 4.45 -16.39 -9.84
CA THR A 47 3.57 -17.38 -9.22
C THR A 47 2.59 -16.76 -8.24
N ALA A 48 2.52 -15.42 -8.17
CA ALA A 48 1.67 -14.75 -7.21
C ALA A 48 0.19 -15.06 -7.46
N ILE A 49 -0.52 -15.31 -6.37
CA ILE A 49 -1.97 -15.44 -6.34
C ILE A 49 -2.56 -14.09 -5.94
N ASN A 50 -3.67 -13.71 -6.58
CA ASN A 50 -4.37 -12.48 -6.23
C ASN A 50 -5.00 -12.62 -4.84
N PRO A 51 -4.65 -11.78 -3.84
CA PRO A 51 -5.21 -11.88 -2.50
C PRO A 51 -6.74 -11.72 -2.42
N PHE A 52 -7.39 -11.18 -3.44
CA PHE A 52 -8.86 -11.08 -3.51
C PHE A 52 -9.55 -12.39 -3.92
N PHE A 53 -8.80 -13.37 -4.46
CA PHE A 53 -9.30 -14.70 -4.84
C PHE A 53 -8.69 -15.83 -4.00
N ASP A 54 -7.96 -15.46 -2.94
CA ASP A 54 -7.34 -16.40 -2.02
C ASP A 54 -8.16 -16.47 -0.73
N ASP A 55 -8.80 -17.62 -0.51
CA ASP A 55 -9.58 -17.91 0.70
C ASP A 55 -8.77 -18.68 1.77
N THR A 56 -7.47 -18.92 1.53
CA THR A 56 -6.61 -19.61 2.50
C THR A 56 -6.16 -18.70 3.65
N ALA A 57 -6.01 -17.40 3.37
CA ALA A 57 -5.58 -16.43 4.36
C ALA A 57 -6.73 -16.06 5.33
N PRO A 58 -6.46 -15.93 6.64
CA PRO A 58 -7.47 -15.48 7.60
C PRO A 58 -7.92 -14.05 7.28
N ARG A 59 -9.22 -13.79 7.46
CA ARG A 59 -9.83 -12.46 7.34
C ARG A 59 -9.97 -11.82 8.72
N ASP A 60 -8.83 -11.52 9.34
CA ASP A 60 -8.69 -11.02 10.71
C ASP A 60 -8.27 -9.55 10.78
N HIS A 61 -8.22 -8.84 9.65
CA HIS A 61 -7.92 -7.41 9.59
C HIS A 61 -9.14 -6.58 9.21
N ALA A 62 -9.39 -5.50 9.93
CA ALA A 62 -10.44 -4.55 9.62
C ALA A 62 -9.97 -3.54 8.56
N PHE A 63 -10.86 -3.22 7.63
CA PHE A 63 -10.69 -2.17 6.63
C PHE A 63 -11.95 -1.29 6.56
N VAL A 64 -11.78 0.02 6.37
CA VAL A 64 -12.91 0.94 6.14
C VAL A 64 -12.82 1.45 4.71
N ASP A 65 -13.87 1.23 3.92
CA ASP A 65 -14.05 1.89 2.62
C ASP A 65 -14.49 3.35 2.82
N GLU A 66 -13.55 4.26 2.66
CA GLU A 66 -13.80 5.69 2.84
C GLU A 66 -14.63 6.33 1.71
N PHE A 67 -14.86 5.65 0.59
CA PHE A 67 -15.81 6.13 -0.43
C PHE A 67 -17.25 5.98 0.05
N SER A 68 -17.55 4.85 0.68
CA SER A 68 -18.88 4.52 1.19
C SER A 68 -19.11 5.11 2.58
N CYS A 69 -18.07 5.30 3.38
CA CYS A 69 -18.19 5.79 4.76
C CYS A 69 -18.79 7.19 4.83
N ILE A 70 -19.94 7.34 5.48
CA ILE A 70 -20.61 8.66 5.65
C ILE A 70 -20.18 9.45 6.90
N GLY A 71 -19.15 9.00 7.63
CA GLY A 71 -18.65 9.73 8.79
C GLY A 71 -19.60 9.77 9.99
N CYS A 72 -20.45 8.75 10.18
CA CYS A 72 -21.43 8.69 11.28
C CYS A 72 -20.82 8.52 12.68
N LYS A 73 -19.52 8.20 12.76
CA LYS A 73 -18.72 8.05 13.99
C LYS A 73 -19.07 6.87 14.90
N ASN A 74 -20.04 6.03 14.53
CA ASN A 74 -20.46 4.91 15.37
C ASN A 74 -19.31 3.93 15.66
N CYS A 75 -18.54 3.53 14.64
CA CYS A 75 -17.40 2.62 14.81
C CYS A 75 -16.32 3.17 15.76
N ALA A 76 -16.05 4.47 15.72
CA ALA A 76 -15.10 5.13 16.63
C ALA A 76 -15.62 5.19 18.08
N ASN A 77 -16.93 5.13 18.30
CA ASN A 77 -17.51 5.02 19.64
C ASN A 77 -17.50 3.58 20.17
N VAL A 78 -17.78 2.60 19.30
CA VAL A 78 -17.84 1.17 19.66
C VAL A 78 -16.45 0.60 19.93
N ALA A 79 -15.47 0.91 19.07
CA ALA A 79 -14.10 0.42 19.18
C ALA A 79 -13.08 1.55 18.94
N PRO A 80 -12.93 2.48 19.91
CA PRO A 80 -12.05 3.65 19.79
C PRO A 80 -10.56 3.30 19.64
N ASP A 81 -10.15 2.12 20.11
CA ASP A 81 -8.77 1.63 19.97
C ASP A 81 -8.43 1.18 18.53
N VAL A 82 -9.46 0.98 17.69
CA VAL A 82 -9.35 0.45 16.33
C VAL A 82 -9.70 1.51 15.29
N PHE A 83 -10.79 2.25 15.53
CA PHE A 83 -11.34 3.19 14.57
C PHE A 83 -11.16 4.64 15.03
N GLN A 84 -10.75 5.49 14.10
CA GLN A 84 -10.68 6.94 14.30
C GLN A 84 -11.36 7.66 13.14
N ILE A 85 -11.93 8.84 13.43
CA ILE A 85 -12.43 9.75 12.39
C ILE A 85 -11.28 10.63 11.96
N GLU A 86 -11.02 10.60 10.66
CA GLU A 86 -10.02 11.43 10.04
C GLU A 86 -10.59 12.81 9.71
N GLU A 87 -9.81 13.85 10.03
CA GLU A 87 -10.31 15.23 10.13
C GLU A 87 -10.52 15.90 8.76
N ASP A 88 -9.68 15.62 7.77
CA ASP A 88 -9.73 16.31 6.47
C ASP A 88 -11.00 15.92 5.68
N PHE A 89 -11.32 14.63 5.66
CA PHE A 89 -12.45 14.11 4.90
C PHE A 89 -13.68 13.77 5.75
N GLY A 90 -13.54 13.69 7.08
CA GLY A 90 -14.61 13.29 8.00
C GLY A 90 -14.95 11.79 7.96
N ARG A 91 -14.06 10.96 7.42
CA ARG A 91 -14.28 9.52 7.20
C ARG A 91 -13.69 8.70 8.35
N ALA A 92 -14.28 7.55 8.64
CA ALA A 92 -13.68 6.59 9.56
C ALA A 92 -12.48 5.88 8.91
N ARG A 93 -11.48 5.53 9.73
CA ARG A 93 -10.30 4.76 9.35
C ARG A 93 -9.92 3.77 10.44
N VAL A 94 -9.22 2.71 10.04
CA VAL A 94 -8.63 1.76 10.99
C VAL A 94 -7.22 2.22 11.34
N CYS A 95 -7.00 2.68 12.58
CA CYS A 95 -5.70 3.12 13.08
C CYS A 95 -4.89 1.96 13.68
N SER A 96 -5.56 0.95 14.23
CA SER A 96 -4.93 -0.24 14.80
C SER A 96 -5.66 -1.52 14.40
N GLN A 97 -4.90 -2.61 14.27
CA GLN A 97 -5.45 -3.96 14.04
C GLN A 97 -5.49 -4.79 15.34
N SER A 98 -5.02 -4.24 16.47
CA SER A 98 -4.84 -4.95 17.74
C SER A 98 -6.00 -4.77 18.74
N GLY A 99 -7.24 -4.69 18.25
CA GLY A 99 -8.43 -4.46 19.08
C GLY A 99 -9.19 -5.73 19.46
N ASN A 100 -10.23 -5.57 20.28
CA ASN A 100 -11.14 -6.67 20.61
C ASN A 100 -11.98 -7.07 19.38
N PRO A 101 -11.85 -8.31 18.85
CA PRO A 101 -12.60 -8.73 17.67
C PRO A 101 -14.11 -8.63 17.81
N ALA A 102 -14.66 -8.80 19.02
CA ALA A 102 -16.10 -8.67 19.27
C ALA A 102 -16.58 -7.23 19.08
N LEU A 103 -15.82 -6.24 19.55
CA LEU A 103 -16.15 -4.81 19.34
C LEU A 103 -15.95 -4.40 17.88
N ILE A 104 -14.96 -4.98 17.19
CA ILE A 104 -14.77 -4.75 15.75
C ILE A 104 -15.97 -5.31 14.98
N GLN A 105 -16.43 -6.52 15.31
CA GLN A 105 -17.61 -7.12 14.70
C GLN A 105 -18.86 -6.29 14.99
N GLU A 106 -19.05 -5.82 16.22
CA GLU A 106 -20.16 -4.92 16.56
C GLU A 106 -20.12 -3.63 15.73
N ALA A 107 -18.94 -3.02 15.56
CA ALA A 107 -18.77 -1.83 14.73
C ALA A 107 -19.10 -2.10 13.25
N ILE A 108 -18.76 -3.29 12.74
CA ILE A 108 -19.12 -3.74 11.38
C ILE A 108 -20.64 -3.88 11.26
N ASP A 109 -21.27 -4.63 12.16
CA ASP A 109 -22.71 -4.98 12.10
C ASP A 109 -23.61 -3.76 12.31
N THR A 110 -23.11 -2.73 12.99
CA THR A 110 -23.85 -1.49 13.28
C THR A 110 -23.53 -0.35 12.31
N CYS A 111 -22.71 -0.59 11.28
CA CYS A 111 -22.39 0.43 10.29
C CYS A 111 -23.61 0.71 9.39
N PRO A 112 -24.15 1.94 9.35
CA PRO A 112 -25.39 2.22 8.61
C PRO A 112 -25.26 2.14 7.08
N VAL A 113 -24.04 1.98 6.57
CA VAL A 113 -23.71 1.95 5.13
C VAL A 113 -22.77 0.80 4.78
N ASP A 114 -22.59 -0.18 5.68
CA ASP A 114 -21.82 -1.40 5.46
C ASP A 114 -20.39 -1.19 4.91
N CYS A 115 -19.75 -0.07 5.26
CA CYS A 115 -18.45 0.32 4.71
C CYS A 115 -17.24 -0.25 5.47
N ILE A 116 -17.44 -1.22 6.37
CA ILE A 116 -16.37 -1.82 7.19
C ILE A 116 -16.29 -3.30 6.84
N HIS A 117 -15.09 -3.79 6.56
CA HIS A 117 -14.88 -5.12 6.01
C HIS A 117 -13.78 -5.87 6.76
N TRP A 118 -14.03 -7.16 7.02
CA TRP A 118 -12.96 -8.11 7.35
C TRP A 118 -12.18 -8.49 6.10
N THR A 119 -10.87 -8.43 6.20
CA THR A 119 -9.92 -8.62 5.10
C THR A 119 -8.67 -9.34 5.60
N SER A 120 -7.86 -9.88 4.69
CA SER A 120 -6.55 -10.43 5.02
C SER A 120 -5.47 -9.33 5.06
N ALA A 121 -4.35 -9.59 5.73
CA ALA A 121 -3.20 -8.68 5.73
C ALA A 121 -2.73 -8.33 4.30
N ALA A 122 -2.75 -9.31 3.38
CA ALA A 122 -2.38 -9.10 1.99
C ALA A 122 -3.35 -8.17 1.26
N GLN A 123 -4.67 -8.32 1.49
CA GLN A 123 -5.69 -7.42 0.95
C GLN A 123 -5.52 -6.00 1.48
N ILE A 124 -5.27 -5.81 2.78
CA ILE A 124 -5.01 -4.49 3.37
C ILE A 124 -3.86 -3.78 2.65
N SER A 125 -2.75 -4.48 2.38
CA SER A 125 -1.62 -3.87 1.68
C SER A 125 -2.02 -3.29 0.31
N LEU A 126 -2.91 -3.96 -0.41
CA LEU A 126 -3.40 -3.50 -1.72
C LEU A 126 -4.44 -2.39 -1.60
N LEU A 127 -5.38 -2.51 -0.67
CA LEU A 127 -6.44 -1.54 -0.44
C LEU A 127 -5.88 -0.19 0.04
N GLU A 128 -4.89 -0.21 0.93
CA GLU A 128 -4.25 1.03 1.42
C GLU A 128 -3.43 1.73 0.33
N ASP A 129 -2.73 0.99 -0.55
CA ASP A 129 -2.05 1.59 -1.72
C ASP A 129 -3.06 2.17 -2.71
N GLU A 130 -4.22 1.54 -2.89
CA GLU A 130 -5.27 2.06 -3.76
C GLU A 130 -5.85 3.36 -3.17
N MET A 131 -6.30 3.30 -1.92
CA MET A 131 -6.90 4.45 -1.23
C MET A 131 -5.96 5.65 -1.07
N ARG A 132 -4.65 5.44 -1.13
CA ARG A 132 -3.66 6.53 -1.20
C ARG A 132 -3.77 7.35 -2.49
N ARG A 133 -4.12 6.70 -3.60
CA ARG A 133 -4.06 7.27 -4.96
C ARG A 133 -5.38 7.86 -5.41
N VAL A 134 -6.49 7.42 -4.83
CA VAL A 134 -7.80 7.91 -5.23
C VAL A 134 -8.10 9.21 -4.51
N GLU A 135 -8.56 10.19 -5.29
CA GLU A 135 -9.03 11.46 -4.76
C GLU A 135 -10.34 11.24 -4.00
N ARG A 136 -10.39 11.79 -2.79
CA ARG A 136 -11.56 11.75 -1.91
C ARG A 136 -12.11 13.15 -1.80
N ILE A 137 -13.40 13.24 -1.54
CA ILE A 137 -14.05 14.47 -1.14
C ILE A 137 -14.57 14.33 0.29
N ASN A 138 -14.68 15.47 0.96
CA ASN A 138 -15.21 15.54 2.31
C ASN A 138 -16.67 15.04 2.36
N VAL A 139 -17.07 14.42 3.48
CA VAL A 139 -18.44 13.93 3.73
C VAL A 139 -19.49 14.98 3.41
N GLY A 140 -19.28 16.25 3.79
CA GLY A 140 -20.24 17.33 3.52
C GLY A 140 -20.49 17.55 2.02
N LEU A 141 -19.44 17.49 1.20
CA LEU A 141 -19.55 17.58 -0.26
C LEU A 141 -20.22 16.34 -0.84
N MET A 142 -19.91 15.15 -0.30
CA MET A 142 -20.52 13.90 -0.74
C MET A 142 -22.02 13.88 -0.49
N LEU A 143 -22.46 14.31 0.70
CA LEU A 143 -23.88 14.41 1.05
C LEU A 143 -24.61 15.46 0.19
N ALA A 144 -23.89 16.47 -0.33
CA ALA A 144 -24.40 17.41 -1.32
C ALA A 144 -24.43 16.85 -2.77
N GLY A 145 -24.16 15.55 -2.95
CA GLY A 145 -24.18 14.87 -4.25
C GLY A 145 -22.95 15.15 -5.12
N MET A 146 -21.90 15.72 -4.56
CA MET A 146 -20.63 15.93 -5.27
C MET A 146 -19.74 14.68 -5.17
N GLY A 147 -18.74 14.59 -6.06
CA GLY A 147 -17.76 13.51 -6.08
C GLY A 147 -18.21 12.25 -6.81
N ALA A 148 -17.27 11.35 -7.06
CA ALA A 148 -17.53 10.06 -7.67
C ALA A 148 -17.40 8.96 -6.60
N SER A 149 -18.41 8.08 -6.52
CA SER A 149 -18.27 6.83 -5.77
C SER A 149 -17.38 5.87 -6.55
N SER A 150 -16.48 5.19 -5.84
CA SER A 150 -15.53 4.25 -6.42
C SER A 150 -15.46 2.99 -5.55
N ASP A 151 -15.54 1.82 -6.20
CA ASP A 151 -15.34 0.53 -5.53
C ASP A 151 -13.84 0.26 -5.41
N VAL A 152 -13.31 0.50 -4.21
CA VAL A 152 -11.89 0.31 -3.90
C VAL A 152 -11.42 -1.13 -4.07
N PHE A 153 -12.26 -2.12 -3.76
CA PHE A 153 -11.90 -3.54 -3.90
C PHE A 153 -11.72 -3.90 -5.37
N ARG A 154 -12.66 -3.49 -6.22
CA ARG A 154 -12.56 -3.68 -7.67
C ARG A 154 -11.36 -2.93 -8.26
N MET A 155 -11.07 -1.73 -7.79
CA MET A 155 -9.91 -0.95 -8.23
C MET A 155 -8.59 -1.63 -7.87
N ALA A 156 -8.43 -2.05 -6.61
CA ALA A 156 -7.26 -2.76 -6.13
C ALA A 156 -7.06 -4.08 -6.88
N CYS A 157 -8.13 -4.86 -7.08
CA CYS A 157 -8.11 -6.11 -7.84
C CYS A 157 -7.67 -5.88 -9.30
N SER A 158 -8.30 -4.93 -10.01
CA SER A 158 -7.92 -4.60 -11.39
C SER A 158 -6.48 -4.10 -11.51
N ARG A 159 -5.98 -3.34 -10.51
CA ARG A 159 -4.58 -2.91 -10.49
C ARG A 159 -3.62 -4.07 -10.31
N TRP A 160 -3.95 -5.03 -9.45
CA TRP A 160 -3.17 -6.24 -9.27
C TRP A 160 -3.08 -7.04 -10.59
N GLU A 161 -4.21 -7.27 -11.25
CA GLU A 161 -4.27 -8.00 -12.54
C GLU A 161 -3.43 -7.30 -13.63
N LYS A 162 -3.51 -5.97 -13.70
CA LYS A 162 -2.68 -5.17 -14.62
C LYS A 162 -1.19 -5.28 -14.31
N ARG A 163 -0.78 -5.39 -13.04
CA ARG A 163 0.62 -5.60 -12.65
C ARG A 163 1.09 -6.98 -13.12
N GLN A 164 0.31 -8.02 -12.85
CA GLN A 164 0.63 -9.38 -13.29
C GLN A 164 0.72 -9.53 -14.80
N SER A 165 -0.22 -8.95 -15.54
CA SER A 165 -0.18 -8.97 -17.01
C SER A 165 1.12 -8.38 -17.56
N LYS A 166 1.62 -7.29 -16.95
CA LYS A 166 2.93 -6.70 -17.32
C LYS A 166 4.12 -7.59 -16.97
N VAL A 167 4.06 -8.32 -15.85
CA VAL A 167 5.11 -9.27 -15.45
C VAL A 167 5.16 -10.43 -16.45
N MET A 168 4.00 -11.02 -16.75
CA MET A 168 3.84 -12.10 -17.72
C MET A 168 4.29 -11.68 -19.13
N GLU A 169 3.96 -10.46 -19.55
CA GLU A 169 4.39 -9.93 -20.85
C GLU A 169 5.90 -9.77 -20.94
N LYS A 170 6.55 -9.25 -19.88
CA LYS A 170 8.02 -9.17 -19.82
C LYS A 170 8.66 -10.55 -19.95
N VAL A 171 8.07 -11.57 -19.35
CA VAL A 171 8.54 -12.95 -19.47
C VAL A 171 8.35 -13.48 -20.89
N ARG A 172 7.18 -13.27 -21.50
CA ARG A 172 6.93 -13.65 -22.91
C ARG A 172 7.94 -13.01 -23.85
N VAL A 173 8.20 -11.71 -23.72
CA VAL A 173 9.18 -10.98 -24.54
C VAL A 173 10.60 -11.53 -24.32
N LYS A 174 11.00 -11.84 -23.09
CA LYS A 174 12.30 -12.46 -22.80
C LYS A 174 12.41 -13.85 -23.43
N MET A 175 11.39 -14.69 -23.28
CA MET A 175 11.35 -16.03 -23.87
C MET A 175 11.39 -15.98 -25.41
N ALA A 176 10.72 -15.01 -26.03
CA ALA A 176 10.76 -14.81 -27.48
C ALA A 176 12.16 -14.40 -27.97
N LYS A 177 12.90 -13.59 -27.21
CA LYS A 177 14.27 -13.17 -27.54
C LYS A 177 15.28 -14.31 -27.41
N GLN A 178 15.16 -15.14 -26.36
CA GLN A 178 16.06 -16.28 -26.14
C GLN A 178 15.91 -17.38 -27.19
N LYS A 179 14.71 -17.58 -27.76
CA LYS A 179 14.53 -18.50 -28.91
C LYS A 179 15.32 -18.09 -30.17
N GLY A 180 15.80 -16.85 -30.25
CA GLY A 180 16.64 -16.36 -31.34
C GLY A 180 18.14 -16.34 -31.04
N SER A 181 18.58 -16.72 -29.83
CA SER A 181 19.99 -16.78 -29.42
C SER A 181 20.33 -18.20 -28.98
N ASP A 182 21.38 -18.82 -29.52
CA ASP A 182 21.87 -20.17 -29.15
C ASP A 182 22.43 -20.28 -27.71
N GLN A 183 22.05 -19.38 -26.81
CA GLN A 183 22.54 -19.34 -25.44
C GLN A 183 21.49 -19.91 -24.48
N THR A 184 21.81 -21.07 -23.90
CA THR A 184 21.02 -21.77 -22.89
C THR A 184 21.22 -21.15 -21.51
N ASP A 185 20.77 -19.90 -21.33
CA ASP A 185 20.75 -19.31 -19.99
C ASP A 185 19.78 -20.09 -19.09
N SER A 186 20.25 -20.39 -17.87
CA SER A 186 19.55 -21.21 -16.90
C SER A 186 18.18 -20.64 -16.57
N TRP A 187 17.12 -21.41 -16.85
CA TRP A 187 15.72 -21.08 -16.57
C TRP A 187 15.47 -20.57 -15.14
N SER A 188 16.34 -20.90 -14.18
CA SER A 188 16.31 -20.44 -12.79
C SER A 188 16.31 -18.92 -12.62
N ASP A 189 16.91 -18.17 -13.54
CA ASP A 189 17.01 -16.71 -13.43
C ASP A 189 15.73 -16.00 -13.88
N LEU A 190 14.84 -16.73 -14.56
CA LEU A 190 13.55 -16.25 -15.06
C LEU A 190 12.42 -16.43 -14.03
N TRP A 191 12.45 -17.55 -13.31
CA TRP A 191 11.50 -17.87 -12.24
C TRP A 191 11.88 -17.25 -10.88
N GLY A 192 13.08 -16.66 -10.81
CA GLY A 192 13.77 -16.42 -9.56
C GLY A 192 14.23 -17.76 -8.99
N LYS A 193 15.48 -17.86 -8.52
CA LYS A 193 15.82 -18.99 -7.66
C LYS A 193 14.85 -18.92 -6.48
N PRO A 194 14.04 -19.96 -6.21
CA PRO A 194 13.50 -20.10 -4.87
C PRO A 194 14.76 -20.25 -4.02
N LYS A 195 15.21 -19.17 -3.38
CA LYS A 195 16.03 -19.38 -2.20
C LYS A 195 15.09 -20.13 -1.28
N ASP A 196 15.44 -21.37 -0.98
CA ASP A 196 14.80 -22.24 0.02
C ASP A 196 14.89 -21.57 1.40
N TYR A 197 14.28 -20.40 1.54
CA TYR A 197 13.93 -19.84 2.82
C TYR A 197 12.66 -20.59 3.19
N GLN A 198 12.82 -21.71 3.88
CA GLN A 198 11.70 -22.43 4.50
C GLN A 198 11.11 -21.50 5.55
N ASN A 199 10.18 -20.68 5.10
CA ASN A 199 9.44 -19.80 5.96
C ASN A 199 8.30 -20.62 6.54
N THR A 200 8.17 -20.64 7.87
CA THR A 200 6.97 -21.22 8.47
C THR A 200 5.76 -20.40 8.04
N ASP A 201 4.58 -21.02 7.96
CA ASP A 201 3.33 -20.35 7.59
C ASP A 201 3.08 -19.10 8.48
N GLU A 202 3.41 -19.21 9.77
CA GLU A 202 3.32 -18.09 10.72
C GLU A 202 4.27 -16.93 10.41
N GLU A 203 5.51 -17.23 10.03
CA GLU A 203 6.46 -16.21 9.66
C GLU A 203 6.12 -15.52 8.31
N ALA A 204 5.43 -16.23 7.40
CA ALA A 204 4.88 -15.62 6.19
C ALA A 204 3.72 -14.67 6.52
N LYS A 205 2.80 -15.08 7.42
CA LYS A 205 1.72 -14.23 7.93
C LYS A 205 2.27 -12.97 8.59
N GLU A 206 3.28 -13.07 9.44
CA GLU A 206 3.91 -11.92 10.09
C GLU A 206 4.53 -10.95 9.08
N ARG A 207 5.18 -11.46 8.02
CA ARG A 207 5.71 -10.60 6.96
C ARG A 207 4.59 -9.94 6.14
N ALA A 208 3.47 -10.61 5.91
CA ALA A 208 2.30 -10.00 5.28
C ALA A 208 1.70 -8.88 6.16
N LYS A 209 1.61 -9.09 7.48
CA LYS A 209 1.21 -8.05 8.45
C LYS A 209 2.14 -6.85 8.42
N ARG A 210 3.47 -7.08 8.31
CA ARG A 210 4.46 -5.99 8.15
C ARG A 210 4.26 -5.22 6.85
N ALA A 211 3.99 -5.90 5.73
CA ALA A 211 3.69 -5.24 4.46
C ALA A 211 2.42 -4.38 4.55
N ALA A 212 1.35 -4.91 5.17
CA ALA A 212 0.11 -4.18 5.44
C ALA A 212 0.35 -2.94 6.31
N ALA A 213 1.12 -3.07 7.38
CA ALA A 213 1.47 -1.97 8.28
C ALA A 213 2.33 -0.89 7.58
N ALA A 214 3.25 -1.31 6.70
CA ALA A 214 4.04 -0.39 5.88
C ALA A 214 3.16 0.36 4.87
N ALA A 215 2.20 -0.31 4.22
CA ALA A 215 1.24 0.32 3.31
C ALA A 215 0.38 1.38 4.02
N ARG A 216 -0.11 1.09 5.23
CA ARG A 216 -0.82 2.07 6.08
C ARG A 216 0.04 3.29 6.41
N ARG A 217 1.28 3.07 6.87
CA ARG A 217 2.23 4.16 7.16
C ARG A 217 2.51 5.01 5.92
N TRP A 218 2.68 4.38 4.76
CA TRP A 218 2.90 5.10 3.51
C TRP A 218 1.70 5.95 3.10
N ARG A 219 0.49 5.42 3.28
CA ARG A 219 -0.74 6.16 3.05
C ARG A 219 -0.86 7.38 3.98
N GLU A 220 -0.52 7.22 5.25
CA GLU A 220 -0.47 8.33 6.22
C GLU A 220 0.52 9.41 5.79
N TYR A 221 1.73 9.01 5.41
CA TYR A 221 2.77 9.92 4.97
C TYR A 221 2.36 10.72 3.71
N SER A 222 1.82 10.04 2.70
CA SER A 222 1.35 10.64 1.45
C SER A 222 0.20 11.64 1.68
N ARG A 223 -0.65 11.42 2.70
CA ARG A 223 -1.72 12.36 3.06
C ARG A 223 -1.23 13.78 3.32
N ARG A 224 -0.05 13.93 3.94
CA ARG A 224 0.54 15.24 4.26
C ARG A 224 1.03 16.01 3.03
N GLY A 225 0.72 15.54 1.81
CA GLY A 225 1.17 16.13 0.55
C GLY A 225 2.65 15.87 0.26
N ALA A 226 3.31 15.05 1.06
CA ALA A 226 4.75 14.83 1.02
C ALA A 226 5.23 14.01 -0.19
N ASP A 227 4.33 13.33 -0.91
CA ASP A 227 4.62 12.66 -2.18
C ASP A 227 4.25 13.49 -3.41
N ARG A 228 3.70 14.72 -3.24
CA ARG A 228 3.51 15.65 -4.35
C ARG A 228 4.88 16.16 -4.81
N PRO A 229 5.16 16.20 -6.13
CA PRO A 229 6.39 16.78 -6.62
C PRO A 229 6.54 18.21 -6.08
N PRO A 230 7.70 18.61 -5.52
CA PRO A 230 7.89 19.98 -5.06
C PRO A 230 7.62 20.95 -6.22
N THR A 231 6.76 21.93 -5.99
CA THR A 231 6.38 22.95 -6.99
C THR A 231 7.50 23.97 -7.21
N LEU A 232 8.50 23.98 -6.33
CA LEU A 232 9.70 24.78 -6.45
C LEU A 232 10.62 24.17 -7.52
N LYS A 233 10.65 24.80 -8.70
CA LYS A 233 11.76 24.59 -9.64
C LYS A 233 13.04 25.05 -8.95
N LEU A 234 14.06 24.19 -8.94
CA LEU A 234 15.41 24.60 -8.55
C LEU A 234 15.80 25.82 -9.39
N PRO A 235 16.39 26.87 -8.81
CA PRO A 235 17.00 27.93 -9.60
C PRO A 235 17.94 27.30 -10.62
N GLU A 236 17.82 27.67 -11.89
CA GLU A 236 18.78 27.24 -12.90
C GLU A 236 20.16 27.63 -12.40
N ALA A 237 21.08 26.65 -12.36
CA ALA A 237 22.44 26.88 -11.93
C ALA A 237 22.97 28.09 -12.70
N LEU A 238 23.35 29.15 -11.97
CA LEU A 238 24.00 30.32 -12.55
C LEU A 238 25.19 29.80 -13.35
N SER A 239 25.02 29.80 -14.68
CA SER A 239 26.10 29.53 -15.61
C SER A 239 27.20 30.52 -15.27
N SER A 240 28.31 30.02 -14.77
CA SER A 240 29.53 30.78 -14.53
C SER A 240 29.99 31.37 -15.87
N LYS A 241 29.51 32.56 -16.18
CA LYS A 241 30.14 33.44 -17.16
C LYS A 241 31.23 34.23 -16.45
N ASP A 242 32.35 33.57 -16.24
CA ASP A 242 33.64 34.24 -16.16
C ASP A 242 34.27 34.21 -17.55
N LYS A 243 34.27 35.38 -18.21
CA LYS A 243 35.35 35.92 -19.03
C LYS A 243 35.03 37.36 -19.42
#